data_AF-A0A0F8W9Q3-F1
#
_entry.id   AF-A0A0F8W9Q3-F1
#
_cell.length_a   1.000
_cell.length_b   1.000
_cell.length_c   1.000
_cell.angle_alpha   90.00
_cell.angle_beta   90.00
_cell.angle_gamma   90.00
#
_symmetry.space_group_name_H-M   'P 1'
#
loop_
_entity.id
_entity.type
_entity.pdbx_description
1 polymer ?
#
loop_
_entity_poly.entity_id
_entity_poly.type
_entity_poly.pdbx_seq_one_letter_code
_entity_poly.pdbx_strand_id
1 'polypeptide(L)'
;MELKKINQAVVIGLIAWLLGFFGIFFFYRSPSFSSLVIPLVIIGAPLPMWAASYLYVKSVESSRAVYYSVIFSLIFLIVQFILDGIFAFSIFFLNKPPLSDISIKNLFQSLLIAYFYIATIPLLEARRKGRQK
;
A
#
# COMPACT_ATOMS: atom_id res chain seq x y z
N MET A 1 -20.27 -17.14 -3.34
CA MET A 1 -18.95 -17.63 -2.87
C MET A 1 -17.82 -16.63 -3.14
N GLU A 2 -17.90 -15.84 -4.21
CA GLU A 2 -16.85 -14.84 -4.59
C GLU A 2 -16.70 -13.69 -3.58
N LEU A 3 -17.78 -13.18 -3.00
CA LEU A 3 -17.73 -12.11 -1.98
C LEU A 3 -16.96 -12.48 -0.72
N LYS A 4 -17.00 -13.75 -0.30
CA LYS A 4 -16.20 -14.23 0.85
C LYS A 4 -14.70 -14.19 0.55
N LYS A 5 -14.29 -14.52 -0.68
CA LYS A 5 -12.89 -14.47 -1.11
C LYS A 5 -12.38 -13.03 -1.26
N ILE A 6 -13.24 -12.12 -1.71
CA ILE A 6 -12.99 -10.66 -1.73
C ILE A 6 -12.63 -10.18 -0.32
N ASN A 7 -13.52 -10.44 0.63
CA ASN A 7 -13.33 -9.98 2.00
C ASN A 7 -12.08 -10.59 2.62
N GLN A 8 -11.77 -11.86 2.34
CA GLN A 8 -10.53 -12.49 2.80
C GLN A 8 -9.27 -11.83 2.21
N ALA A 9 -9.24 -11.54 0.91
CA ALA A 9 -8.09 -10.88 0.29
C ALA A 9 -7.90 -9.44 0.80
N VAL A 10 -9.01 -8.70 0.98
CA VAL A 10 -8.99 -7.36 1.58
C VAL A 10 -8.47 -7.42 3.02
N VAL A 11 -8.99 -8.35 3.82
CA VAL A 11 -8.60 -8.51 5.23
C VAL A 11 -7.15 -8.95 5.36
N ILE A 12 -6.69 -9.94 4.57
CA ILE A 12 -5.28 -10.39 4.58
C ILE A 12 -4.36 -9.26 4.12
N GLY A 13 -4.74 -8.53 3.06
CA GLY A 13 -4.00 -7.36 2.59
C GLY A 13 -3.89 -6.29 3.66
N LEU A 14 -5.00 -5.95 4.33
CA LEU A 14 -5.04 -5.02 5.47
C LEU A 14 -4.19 -5.49 6.64
N ILE A 15 -4.24 -6.77 7.01
CA ILE A 15 -3.46 -7.32 8.12
C ILE A 15 -1.97 -7.29 7.81
N ALA A 16 -1.54 -7.79 6.65
CA ALA A 16 -0.14 -7.77 6.23
C ALA A 16 0.42 -6.34 6.20
N TRP A 17 -0.43 -5.41 5.80
CA TRP A 17 -0.09 -4.01 5.68
C TRP A 17 -0.04 -3.27 7.03
N LEU A 18 -0.98 -3.54 7.95
CA LEU A 18 -0.91 -3.07 9.33
C LEU A 18 0.31 -3.63 10.05
N LEU A 19 0.64 -4.91 9.86
CA LEU A 19 1.86 -5.51 10.40
C LEU A 19 3.12 -4.83 9.84
N GLY A 20 3.12 -4.51 8.54
CA GLY A 20 4.13 -3.67 7.92
C GLY A 20 4.26 -2.33 8.63
N PHE A 21 3.15 -1.59 8.79
CA PHE A 21 3.05 -0.29 9.46
C PHE A 21 3.54 -0.31 10.92
N PHE A 22 3.09 -1.28 11.71
CA PHE A 22 3.52 -1.43 13.10
C PHE A 22 5.00 -1.80 13.19
N GLY A 23 5.49 -2.67 12.30
CA GLY A 23 6.91 -2.95 12.16
C GLY A 23 7.72 -1.67 11.98
N ILE A 24 7.30 -0.78 11.07
CA ILE A 24 7.93 0.55 10.89
C ILE A 24 7.96 1.30 12.19
N PHE A 25 6.80 1.44 12.84
CA PHE A 25 6.63 2.27 14.02
C PHE A 25 7.52 1.79 15.18
N PHE A 26 7.65 0.47 15.35
CA PHE A 26 8.52 -0.11 16.38
C PHE A 26 10.01 0.02 16.02
N PHE A 27 10.40 -0.30 14.78
CA PHE A 27 11.80 -0.23 14.39
C PHE A 27 12.30 1.21 14.24
N TYR A 28 11.45 2.16 13.86
CA TYR A 28 11.76 3.60 13.80
C TYR A 28 12.29 4.15 15.14
N ARG A 29 11.82 3.60 16.27
CA ARG A 29 12.29 3.99 17.61
C ARG A 29 13.63 3.33 17.99
N SER A 30 14.17 2.45 17.16
CA SER A 30 15.46 1.81 17.43
C SER A 30 16.62 2.75 17.12
N PRO A 31 17.61 2.88 18.01
CA PRO A 31 18.83 3.65 17.72
C PRO A 31 19.67 3.04 16.58
N SER A 32 19.43 1.78 16.21
CA SER A 32 20.06 1.10 15.07
C SER A 32 19.30 1.31 13.75
N PHE A 33 18.24 2.13 13.75
CA PHE A 33 17.38 2.29 12.58
C PHE A 33 18.06 3.12 11.50
N SER A 34 18.40 2.47 10.38
CA SER A 34 18.96 3.14 9.21
C SER A 34 17.86 3.86 8.44
N SER A 35 18.14 5.09 7.99
CA SER A 35 17.25 5.86 7.10
C SER A 35 16.94 5.16 5.77
N LEU A 36 17.74 4.15 5.39
CA LEU A 36 17.50 3.27 4.23
C LEU A 36 16.30 2.32 4.43
N VAL A 37 15.88 2.07 5.68
CA VAL A 37 14.75 1.19 5.99
C VAL A 37 13.43 1.86 5.64
N ILE A 38 13.35 3.20 5.73
CA ILE A 38 12.16 4.00 5.43
C ILE A 38 11.60 3.71 4.02
N PRO A 39 12.38 3.80 2.91
CA PRO A 39 11.88 3.47 1.58
C PRO A 39 11.52 1.98 1.39
N LEU A 40 12.30 1.04 1.95
CA LEU A 40 12.04 -0.40 1.88
C LEU A 40 10.69 -0.77 2.51
N VAL A 41 10.35 -0.02 3.54
CA VAL A 41 9.17 -0.23 4.35
C VAL A 41 7.95 0.47 3.75
N ILE A 42 8.12 1.65 3.15
CA ILE A 42 7.07 2.33 2.37
C ILE A 42 6.74 1.55 1.10
N ILE A 43 7.66 0.76 0.55
CA ILE A 43 7.40 -0.16 -0.58
C ILE A 43 6.90 -1.52 -0.10
N GLY A 44 7.34 -1.97 1.08
CA GLY A 44 6.94 -3.24 1.69
C GLY A 44 5.46 -3.29 2.09
N ALA A 45 4.83 -2.14 2.28
CA ALA A 45 3.41 -2.03 2.62
C ALA A 45 2.49 -2.14 1.35
N PRO A 46 2.76 -1.42 0.25
CA PRO A 46 2.03 -1.53 -1.01
C PRO A 46 2.18 -2.88 -1.72
N LEU A 47 3.28 -3.60 -1.50
CA LEU A 47 3.57 -4.91 -2.14
C LEU A 47 2.54 -6.01 -1.80
N PRO A 48 2.21 -6.28 -0.52
CA PRO A 48 1.11 -7.16 -0.14
C PRO A 48 -0.23 -6.76 -0.75
N MET A 49 -0.49 -5.46 -0.85
CA MET A 49 -1.74 -4.93 -1.42
C MET A 49 -1.78 -5.11 -2.94
N TRP A 50 -0.64 -4.93 -3.61
CA TRP A 50 -0.44 -5.28 -5.01
C TRP A 50 -0.74 -6.76 -5.23
N ALA A 51 -0.15 -7.64 -4.42
CA ALA A 51 -0.34 -9.08 -4.54
C ALA A 51 -1.81 -9.49 -4.33
N ALA A 52 -2.47 -8.92 -3.32
CA ALA A 52 -3.88 -9.17 -3.04
C ALA A 52 -4.79 -8.70 -4.19
N SER A 53 -4.54 -7.50 -4.71
CA SER A 53 -5.30 -6.93 -5.84
C SER A 53 -5.08 -7.72 -7.12
N TYR A 54 -3.83 -8.10 -7.42
CA TYR A 54 -3.47 -8.92 -8.57
C TYR A 54 -4.15 -10.29 -8.54
N LEU A 55 -3.99 -11.03 -7.43
CA LEU A 55 -4.60 -12.35 -7.26
C LEU A 55 -6.13 -12.29 -7.38
N TYR A 56 -6.72 -11.23 -6.85
CA TYR A 56 -8.15 -11.02 -6.94
C TYR A 56 -8.63 -10.73 -8.36
N VAL A 57 -8.07 -9.73 -9.06
CA VAL A 57 -8.46 -9.39 -10.44
C VAL A 57 -8.28 -10.58 -11.39
N LYS A 58 -7.24 -11.39 -11.15
CA LYS A 58 -7.02 -12.66 -11.87
C LYS A 58 -8.17 -13.66 -11.67
N SER A 59 -8.85 -13.65 -10.53
CA SER A 59 -9.94 -14.57 -10.20
C SER A 59 -11.35 -14.16 -10.69
N VAL A 60 -11.57 -12.88 -11.04
CA VAL A 60 -12.91 -12.34 -11.38
C VAL A 60 -13.19 -12.35 -12.88
N GLU A 61 -14.42 -12.59 -13.32
CA GLU A 61 -14.80 -12.47 -14.75
C GLU A 61 -14.36 -11.15 -15.41
N SER A 62 -13.87 -11.19 -16.65
CA SER A 62 -13.33 -10.00 -17.34
C SER A 62 -14.34 -8.86 -17.49
N SER A 63 -15.64 -9.16 -17.54
CA SER A 63 -16.72 -8.16 -17.62
C SER A 63 -16.82 -7.28 -16.38
N ARG A 64 -16.37 -7.78 -15.22
CA ARG A 64 -16.43 -7.07 -13.93
C ARG A 64 -15.07 -6.66 -13.38
N ALA A 65 -13.98 -7.13 -14.00
CA ALA A 65 -12.61 -6.90 -13.55
C ALA A 65 -12.28 -5.41 -13.37
N VAL A 66 -12.71 -4.53 -14.28
CA VAL A 66 -12.46 -3.08 -14.20
C VAL A 66 -13.19 -2.46 -13.01
N TYR A 67 -14.49 -2.75 -12.86
CA TYR A 67 -15.31 -2.22 -11.77
C TYR A 67 -14.72 -2.56 -10.40
N TYR A 68 -14.39 -3.83 -10.17
CA TYR A 68 -13.80 -4.20 -8.89
C TYR A 68 -12.38 -3.69 -8.71
N SER A 69 -11.58 -3.59 -9.77
CA SER A 69 -10.24 -3.00 -9.68
C SER A 69 -10.29 -1.55 -9.20
N VAL A 70 -11.24 -0.76 -9.70
CA VAL A 70 -11.47 0.62 -9.26
C VAL A 70 -11.86 0.66 -7.78
N ILE A 71 -12.81 -0.17 -7.35
CA ILE A 71 -13.25 -0.22 -5.94
C ILE A 71 -12.09 -0.59 -5.02
N PHE A 72 -11.33 -1.62 -5.38
CA PHE A 72 -10.19 -2.06 -4.59
C PHE A 72 -9.12 -0.97 -4.49
N SER A 73 -8.75 -0.35 -5.61
CA SER A 73 -7.81 0.78 -5.62
C SER A 73 -8.30 1.93 -4.75
N LEU A 74 -9.59 2.28 -4.80
CA LEU A 74 -10.16 3.36 -3.99
C LEU A 74 -10.11 3.05 -2.48
N ILE A 75 -10.53 1.86 -2.07
CA ILE A 75 -10.50 1.44 -0.66
C ILE A 75 -9.06 1.55 -0.14
N PHE A 76 -8.09 1.03 -0.90
CA PHE A 76 -6.70 1.04 -0.49
C PHE A 76 -6.07 2.43 -0.48
N LEU A 77 -6.40 3.29 -1.45
CA LEU A 77 -6.02 4.70 -1.47
C LEU A 77 -6.49 5.42 -0.20
N ILE A 78 -7.76 5.23 0.19
CA ILE A 78 -8.34 5.87 1.37
C ILE A 78 -7.61 5.44 2.64
N VAL A 79 -7.39 4.13 2.81
CA VAL A 79 -6.71 3.67 4.02
C VAL A 79 -5.24 4.11 4.02
N GLN A 80 -4.58 4.19 2.85
CA GLN A 80 -3.15 4.56 2.76
C GLN A 80 -3.01 6.02 3.15
N PHE A 81 -3.94 6.86 2.70
CA PHE A 81 -4.00 8.27 3.06
C PHE A 81 -4.14 8.49 4.57
N ILE A 82 -5.03 7.73 5.23
CA ILE A 82 -5.20 7.83 6.69
C ILE A 82 -3.91 7.40 7.41
N LEU A 83 -3.32 6.27 7.02
CA LEU A 83 -2.11 5.76 7.67
C LEU A 83 -0.90 6.66 7.43
N ASP A 84 -0.75 7.21 6.23
CA ASP A 84 0.31 8.17 5.92
C ASP A 84 0.13 9.46 6.72
N GLY A 85 -1.10 9.92 6.92
CA GLY A 85 -1.41 11.04 7.80
C GLY A 85 -0.94 10.78 9.24
N ILE A 86 -1.24 9.59 9.79
CA ILE A 86 -0.78 9.18 11.12
C ILE A 86 0.76 9.07 11.17
N PHE A 87 1.37 8.50 10.13
CA PHE A 87 2.82 8.33 10.04
C PHE A 87 3.53 9.68 9.96
N ALA A 88 3.10 10.56 9.06
CA ALA A 88 3.59 11.92 8.93
C ALA A 88 3.43 12.68 10.25
N PHE A 89 2.26 12.58 10.89
CA PHE A 89 2.06 13.17 12.22
C PHE A 89 3.09 12.64 13.24
N SER A 90 3.31 11.33 13.28
CA SER A 90 4.30 10.74 14.20
C SER A 90 5.73 11.17 13.90
N ILE A 91 6.09 11.32 12.62
CA ILE A 91 7.42 11.77 12.20
C ILE A 91 7.64 13.25 12.50
N PHE A 92 6.67 14.12 12.22
CA PHE A 92 6.86 15.57 12.31
C PHE A 92 6.63 16.09 13.74
N PHE A 93 5.76 15.46 14.53
CA PHE A 93 5.39 15.94 15.86
C PHE A 93 5.98 15.14 17.02
N LEU A 94 6.34 13.85 16.81
CA LEU A 94 6.86 13.00 17.88
C LEU A 94 8.36 12.71 17.75
N ASN A 95 9.01 13.07 16.66
CA ASN A 95 10.40 12.69 16.41
C ASN A 95 11.38 13.73 16.96
N LYS A 96 12.28 13.27 17.84
CA LYS A 96 13.52 13.95 18.21
C LYS A 96 14.67 12.94 18.09
N PRO A 97 15.71 13.19 17.28
CA PRO A 97 15.97 14.39 16.47
C PRO A 97 15.12 14.49 15.18
N PRO A 98 14.95 15.70 14.61
CA PRO A 98 14.21 15.88 13.36
C PRO A 98 14.87 15.14 12.19
N LEU A 99 14.06 14.65 11.25
CA LEU A 99 14.55 14.04 10.01
C LEU A 99 15.32 15.06 9.17
N SER A 100 16.34 14.59 8.43
CA SER A 100 17.03 15.41 7.44
C SER A 100 16.15 15.70 6.22
N ASP A 101 16.39 16.81 5.53
CA ASP A 101 15.66 17.21 4.31
C ASP A 101 15.64 16.12 3.23
N ILE A 102 16.74 15.38 3.10
CA ILE A 102 16.88 14.26 2.15
C ILE A 102 15.93 13.12 2.55
N SER A 103 15.82 12.82 3.85
CA SER A 103 14.93 11.78 4.36
C SER A 103 13.46 12.14 4.13
N ILE A 104 13.11 13.42 4.30
CA ILE A 104 11.76 13.93 4.04
C ILE A 104 11.42 13.82 2.54
N LYS A 105 12.33 14.22 1.65
CA LYS A 105 12.13 14.08 0.19
C LYS A 105 11.95 12.62 -0.23
N ASN A 106 12.77 11.72 0.31
CA ASN A 106 12.69 10.28 0.02
C ASN A 106 11.37 9.68 0.55
N LEU A 107 10.88 10.15 1.70
CA LEU A 107 9.58 9.77 2.24
C LEU A 107 8.47 10.13 1.25
N PHE A 108 8.36 11.40 0.84
CA PHE A 108 7.33 11.84 -0.10
C PHE A 108 7.41 11.13 -1.46
N GLN A 109 8.62 10.93 -2.00
CA GLN A 109 8.81 10.24 -3.27
C GLN A 109 8.37 8.78 -3.18
N SER A 110 8.69 8.10 -2.08
CA SER A 110 8.28 6.70 -1.86
C SER A 110 6.76 6.57 -1.71
N LEU A 111 6.12 7.51 -1.01
CA LEU A 111 4.66 7.59 -0.93
C LEU A 111 4.04 7.77 -2.31
N LEU A 112 4.55 8.70 -3.12
CA LEU A 112 4.03 8.95 -4.46
C LEU A 112 4.12 7.71 -5.36
N ILE A 113 5.23 6.96 -5.27
CA ILE A 113 5.38 5.67 -5.95
C ILE A 113 4.34 4.67 -5.44
N ALA A 114 4.19 4.52 -4.12
CA ALA A 114 3.19 3.64 -3.52
C ALA A 114 1.76 3.92 -4.04
N TYR A 115 1.34 5.18 -4.00
CA TYR A 115 0.03 5.61 -4.50
C TYR A 115 -0.15 5.32 -5.99
N PHE A 116 0.87 5.60 -6.80
CA PHE A 116 0.84 5.30 -8.23
C PHE A 116 0.61 3.81 -8.48
N TYR A 117 1.33 2.93 -7.78
CA TYR A 117 1.20 1.48 -7.94
C TYR A 117 -0.17 0.95 -7.49
N ILE A 118 -0.69 1.43 -6.35
CA ILE A 118 -2.02 1.04 -5.83
C ILE A 118 -3.14 1.44 -6.81
N ALA A 119 -3.00 2.60 -7.47
CA ALA A 119 -3.99 3.10 -8.42
C ALA A 119 -3.91 2.41 -9.79
N THR A 120 -2.70 2.20 -10.32
CA THR A 120 -2.51 1.82 -11.72
C THR A 120 -2.52 0.31 -11.97
N ILE A 121 -1.97 -0.51 -11.07
CA ILE A 121 -1.81 -1.94 -11.36
C ILE A 121 -3.13 -2.70 -11.44
N PRO A 122 -4.10 -2.52 -10.53
CA PRO A 122 -5.39 -3.22 -10.64
C PRO A 122 -6.06 -2.93 -11.99
N LEU A 123 -5.98 -1.68 -12.45
CA LEU A 123 -6.49 -1.25 -13.75
C LEU A 123 -5.73 -1.86 -14.94
N LEU A 124 -4.40 -1.92 -14.86
CA LEU A 124 -3.56 -2.54 -15.90
C LEU A 124 -3.89 -4.03 -16.04
N GLU A 125 -4.08 -4.74 -14.92
CA GLU A 125 -4.42 -6.16 -14.93
C GLU A 125 -5.84 -6.40 -15.46
N ALA A 126 -6.81 -5.57 -15.06
CA ALA A 126 -8.16 -5.64 -15.61
C ALA A 126 -8.16 -5.41 -17.14
N ARG A 127 -7.37 -4.45 -17.63
CA ARG A 127 -7.23 -4.16 -19.07
C ARG A 127 -6.52 -5.29 -19.82
N ARG A 128 -5.51 -5.93 -19.21
CA ARG A 128 -4.84 -7.11 -19.77
C ARG A 128 -5.83 -8.26 -19.94
N LYS A 129 -6.64 -8.51 -18.92
CA LYS A 129 -7.65 -9.57 -18.91
C LYS A 129 -8.79 -9.33 -19.90
N GLY A 130 -9.12 -8.07 -20.21
CA GLY A 130 -10.06 -7.70 -21.27
C GLY A 130 -9.56 -7.96 -22.69
N ARG A 131 -8.23 -7.95 -22.91
CA ARG A 131 -7.60 -8.18 -24.23
C ARG A 131 -7.36 -9.64 -24.59
N GLN A 132 -7.56 -10.57 -23.65
CA GLN A 132 -7.39 -12.01 -23.84
C GLN A 132 -8.71 -12.73 -24.22
N LYS A 133 -9.78 -11.98 -24.43
CA LYS A 133 -11.06 -12.45 -24.97
C LYS A 133 -11.14 -12.07 -26.44
#